data_AF-A0A4P5SHW3-F1
#
_entry.id   AF-A0A4P5SHW3-F1
#
_cell.length_a   1.000
_cell.length_b   1.000
_cell.length_c   1.000
_cell.angle_alpha   90.00
_cell.angle_beta   90.00
_cell.angle_gamma   90.00
#
_symmetry.space_group_name_H-M   'P 1'
#
loop_
_entity.id
_entity.type
_entity.pdbx_description
1 polymer ?
#
loop_
_entity_poly.entity_id
_entity_poly.type
_entity_poly.pdbx_seq_one_letter_code
_entity_poly.pdbx_strand_id
1 'polypeptide(L)'
;MISFFKKTKFKLFFIALIFLSSCSPKMSAIFPNIADKEFDDQLKNSSPDFVRGWKDGCEVGSAGGSNTFYKMFYRSNAIDGFKFAGNTDYRDAWNNSFWYCYRNMYVRHKSSIYGSVFGGYR
;
A
#
# COMPACT_ATOMS: atom_id res chain seq x y z
N MET A 1 -6.87 -0.79 -51.22
CA MET A 1 -6.00 -1.23 -50.10
C MET A 1 -5.53 -0.08 -49.18
N ILE A 2 -6.22 1.09 -49.15
CA ILE A 2 -5.83 2.26 -48.33
C ILE A 2 -6.70 2.39 -47.06
N SER A 3 -7.88 1.78 -47.03
CA SER A 3 -8.83 1.86 -45.90
C SER A 3 -8.44 1.01 -44.69
N PHE A 4 -7.61 -0.04 -44.88
CA PHE A 4 -7.23 -0.96 -43.81
C PHE A 4 -6.21 -0.34 -42.83
N PHE A 5 -5.25 0.44 -43.33
CA PHE A 5 -4.21 1.09 -42.51
C PHE A 5 -4.71 2.21 -41.58
N LYS A 6 -5.84 2.88 -41.92
CA LYS A 6 -6.44 3.92 -41.06
C LYS A 6 -7.06 3.35 -39.78
N LYS A 7 -7.66 2.15 -39.84
CA LYS A 7 -8.33 1.52 -38.69
C LYS A 7 -7.34 1.09 -37.60
N THR A 8 -6.14 0.65 -37.97
CA THR A 8 -5.10 0.20 -37.02
C THR A 8 -4.52 1.36 -36.21
N LYS A 9 -4.31 2.53 -36.85
CA LYS A 9 -3.85 3.75 -36.18
C LYS A 9 -4.90 4.31 -35.20
N PHE A 10 -6.19 4.18 -35.53
CA PHE A 10 -7.29 4.62 -34.65
C PHE A 10 -7.42 3.74 -33.39
N LYS A 11 -7.20 2.42 -33.52
CA LYS A 11 -7.17 1.50 -32.36
C LYS A 11 -5.99 1.79 -31.43
N LEU A 12 -4.81 2.08 -31.98
CA LEU A 12 -3.64 2.48 -31.19
C LEU A 12 -3.87 3.78 -30.42
N PHE A 13 -4.60 4.73 -31.03
CA PHE A 13 -4.96 6.00 -30.37
C PHE A 13 -5.90 5.81 -29.18
N PHE A 14 -6.90 4.93 -29.31
CA PHE A 14 -7.81 4.59 -28.21
C PHE A 14 -7.10 3.85 -27.06
N ILE A 15 -6.17 2.94 -27.37
CA ILE A 15 -5.38 2.24 -26.37
C ILE A 15 -4.47 3.24 -25.62
N ALA A 16 -3.81 4.16 -26.33
CA ALA A 16 -2.99 5.20 -25.72
C ALA A 16 -3.80 6.14 -24.80
N LEU A 17 -5.04 6.46 -25.17
CA LEU A 17 -5.95 7.27 -24.34
C LEU A 17 -6.33 6.58 -23.02
N ILE A 18 -6.45 5.25 -23.02
CA ILE A 18 -6.71 4.47 -21.80
C ILE A 18 -5.48 4.52 -20.88
N PHE A 19 -4.27 4.41 -21.41
CA PHE A 19 -3.05 4.50 -20.59
C PHE A 19 -2.81 5.90 -20.00
N LEU A 20 -3.21 6.97 -20.68
CA LEU A 20 -3.06 8.35 -20.20
C LEU A 20 -4.08 8.75 -19.12
N SER A 21 -5.20 8.03 -19.00
CA SER A 21 -6.22 8.30 -17.95
C SER A 21 -5.93 7.62 -16.61
N SER A 22 -4.89 6.79 -16.52
CA SER A 22 -4.47 6.11 -15.28
C SER A 22 -3.82 7.05 -14.24
N CYS A 23 -3.49 8.29 -14.59
CA CYS A 23 -2.91 9.26 -13.66
C CYS A 23 -3.98 10.21 -13.10
N SER A 24 -5.07 9.65 -12.56
CA SER A 24 -6.08 10.42 -11.83
C SER A 24 -5.75 10.37 -10.33
N PRO A 25 -5.59 11.51 -9.62
CA PRO A 25 -5.35 11.53 -8.17
C PRO A 25 -6.47 10.87 -7.37
N LYS A 26 -7.65 10.65 -7.98
CA LYS A 26 -8.76 9.89 -7.39
C LYS A 26 -8.45 8.41 -7.20
N MET A 27 -7.44 7.85 -7.89
CA MET A 27 -6.98 6.49 -7.64
C MET A 27 -6.31 6.34 -6.27
N SER A 28 -5.76 7.42 -5.68
CA SER A 28 -5.23 7.39 -4.30
C SER A 28 -6.30 7.09 -3.24
N ALA A 29 -7.58 7.35 -3.55
CA ALA A 29 -8.71 7.03 -2.68
C ALA A 29 -9.17 5.56 -2.79
N ILE A 30 -8.76 4.86 -3.86
CA ILE A 30 -9.03 3.42 -4.05
C ILE A 30 -7.95 2.58 -3.37
N PHE A 31 -6.77 3.16 -3.14
CA PHE A 31 -5.75 2.48 -2.35
C PHE A 31 -6.19 2.40 -0.89
N PRO A 32 -6.01 1.23 -0.28
CA PRO A 32 -6.35 1.06 1.11
C PRO A 32 -5.64 2.10 2.00
N ASN A 33 -6.39 2.80 2.84
CA ASN A 33 -5.81 3.84 3.69
C ASN A 33 -5.06 3.15 4.84
N ILE A 34 -3.73 3.21 4.87
CA ILE A 34 -2.92 2.73 6.01
C ILE A 34 -2.94 3.78 7.12
N ALA A 35 -2.78 3.35 8.37
CA ALA A 35 -2.59 4.26 9.50
C ALA A 35 -1.18 4.86 9.55
N ASP A 36 -0.52 5.03 8.40
CA ASP A 36 0.85 5.57 8.30
C ASP A 36 0.87 7.09 8.46
N LYS A 37 -0.24 7.77 8.15
CA LYS A 37 -0.38 9.23 8.19
C LYS A 37 -0.76 9.81 9.55
N GLU A 38 -1.15 8.98 10.52
CA GLU A 38 -1.59 9.43 11.86
C GLU A 38 -0.51 10.24 12.58
N PHE A 39 0.75 9.98 12.24
CA PHE A 39 1.91 10.55 12.91
C PHE A 39 2.79 11.40 11.97
N ASP A 40 2.26 11.87 10.84
CA ASP A 40 3.04 12.62 9.85
C ASP A 40 3.79 13.82 10.45
N ASP A 41 3.17 14.55 11.38
CA ASP A 41 3.80 15.70 12.04
C ASP A 41 4.91 15.32 13.01
N GLN A 42 4.80 14.16 13.66
CA GLN A 42 5.84 13.62 14.54
C GLN A 42 7.00 13.02 13.74
N LEU A 43 6.67 12.38 12.60
CA LEU A 43 7.65 11.81 11.68
C LEU A 43 8.48 12.88 10.96
N LYS A 44 7.92 14.07 10.68
CA LYS A 44 8.67 15.20 10.08
C LYS A 44 9.90 15.62 10.90
N ASN A 45 9.82 15.49 12.22
CA ASN A 45 10.91 15.89 13.13
C ASN A 45 11.83 14.72 13.51
N SER A 46 11.58 13.52 13.00
CA SER A 46 12.32 12.30 13.33
C SER A 46 13.52 12.08 12.41
N SER A 47 14.45 11.20 12.81
CA SER A 47 15.60 10.85 11.97
C SER A 47 15.15 10.18 10.66
N PRO A 48 15.88 10.34 9.54
CA PRO A 48 15.49 9.74 8.26
C PRO A 48 15.36 8.21 8.33
N ASP A 49 16.18 7.57 9.17
CA ASP A 49 16.13 6.13 9.39
C ASP A 49 14.93 5.71 10.24
N PHE A 50 14.54 6.51 11.23
CA PHE A 50 13.29 6.32 11.95
C PHE A 50 12.09 6.41 11.02
N VAL A 51 12.02 7.44 10.16
CA VAL A 51 10.90 7.61 9.20
C VAL A 51 10.83 6.42 8.24
N ARG A 52 11.98 5.93 7.78
CA ARG A 52 12.02 4.76 6.89
C ARG A 52 11.57 3.49 7.62
N GLY A 53 12.11 3.24 8.81
CA GLY A 53 11.71 2.10 9.64
C GLY A 53 10.21 2.12 9.92
N TRP A 54 9.66 3.30 10.24
CA TRP A 54 8.24 3.48 10.45
C TRP A 54 7.42 3.07 9.23
N LYS A 55 7.75 3.58 8.04
CA LYS A 55 7.03 3.27 6.80
C LYS A 55 7.11 1.78 6.45
N ASP A 56 8.32 1.22 6.48
CA ASP A 56 8.58 -0.18 6.15
C ASP A 56 7.82 -1.13 7.11
N GLY A 57 7.92 -0.87 8.42
CA GLY A 57 7.23 -1.69 9.43
C GLY A 57 5.71 -1.55 9.32
N CYS A 58 5.20 -0.36 9.05
CA CYS A 58 3.77 -0.14 8.92
C CYS A 58 3.19 -0.81 7.66
N GLU A 59 3.93 -0.85 6.55
CA GLU A 59 3.54 -1.58 5.33
C GLU A 59 3.42 -3.09 5.61
N VAL A 60 4.44 -3.68 6.25
CA VAL A 60 4.46 -5.11 6.61
C VAL A 60 3.37 -5.43 7.62
N GLY A 61 3.22 -4.61 8.66
CA GLY A 61 2.18 -4.76 9.68
C GLY A 61 0.79 -4.70 9.07
N SER A 62 0.57 -3.75 8.17
CA SER A 62 -0.70 -3.60 7.46
C SER A 62 -1.02 -4.81 6.57
N ALA A 63 -0.03 -5.34 5.85
CA ALA A 63 -0.18 -6.56 5.08
C ALA A 63 -0.53 -7.76 6.00
N GLY A 64 0.14 -7.88 7.15
CA GLY A 64 -0.10 -8.96 8.11
C GLY A 64 -1.48 -8.90 8.78
N GLY A 65 -1.95 -7.71 9.13
CA GLY A 65 -3.20 -7.48 9.84
C GLY A 65 -4.44 -7.37 8.95
N SER A 66 -4.27 -7.43 7.63
CA SER A 66 -5.35 -7.18 6.67
C SER A 66 -5.89 -8.43 5.98
N ASN A 67 -7.01 -8.27 5.26
CA ASN A 67 -7.62 -9.35 4.49
C ASN A 67 -6.83 -9.67 3.21
N THR A 68 -7.22 -10.74 2.50
CA THR A 68 -6.54 -11.18 1.28
C THR A 68 -6.47 -10.10 0.20
N PHE A 69 -7.47 -9.22 0.10
CA PHE A 69 -7.47 -8.13 -0.87
C PHE A 69 -6.34 -7.14 -0.60
N TYR A 70 -6.21 -6.67 0.65
CA TYR A 70 -5.16 -5.71 1.04
C TYR A 70 -3.76 -6.32 0.94
N LYS A 71 -3.61 -7.63 1.22
CA LYS A 71 -2.34 -8.36 1.07
C LYS A 71 -1.78 -8.34 -0.35
N MET A 72 -2.61 -8.16 -1.38
CA MET A 72 -2.13 -8.08 -2.76
C MET A 72 -1.45 -6.73 -3.08
N PHE A 73 -1.73 -5.68 -2.31
CA PHE A 73 -1.23 -4.32 -2.58
C PHE A 73 -0.02 -3.94 -1.74
N TYR A 74 0.24 -4.61 -0.63
CA TYR A 74 1.34 -4.28 0.30
C TYR A 74 2.39 -5.37 0.38
N ARG A 75 3.64 -4.95 0.55
CA ARG A 75 4.76 -5.86 0.73
C ARG A 75 4.73 -6.45 2.13
N SER A 76 4.73 -7.78 2.21
CA SER A 76 4.92 -8.52 3.47
C SER A 76 6.39 -8.56 3.93
N ASN A 77 7.31 -7.99 3.14
CA ASN A 77 8.76 -8.08 3.36
C ASN A 77 9.48 -6.72 3.17
N ALA A 78 8.81 -5.60 3.37
CA ALA A 78 9.47 -4.29 3.43
C ALA A 78 10.32 -4.20 4.72
N ILE A 79 11.57 -4.64 4.63
CA ILE A 79 12.57 -4.56 5.69
C ILE A 79 13.97 -4.40 5.09
N ASP A 80 14.71 -3.40 5.54
CA ASP A 80 16.13 -3.22 5.23
C ASP A 80 16.96 -3.97 6.28
N GLY A 81 17.38 -5.18 5.94
CA GLY A 81 18.08 -6.06 6.88
C GLY A 81 19.40 -5.50 7.42
N PHE A 82 20.12 -4.70 6.63
CA PHE A 82 21.36 -4.08 7.07
C PHE A 82 21.09 -3.01 8.13
N LYS A 83 20.10 -2.14 7.89
CA LYS A 83 19.69 -1.12 8.86
C LYS A 83 19.02 -1.71 10.08
N PHE A 84 18.23 -2.78 9.93
CA PHE A 84 17.60 -3.46 11.05
C PHE A 84 18.63 -4.07 12.02
N ALA A 85 19.75 -4.58 11.49
CA ALA A 85 20.82 -5.14 12.32
C ALA A 85 21.71 -4.05 12.94
N GLY A 86 22.03 -3.00 12.19
CA GLY A 86 23.04 -2.00 12.58
C GLY A 86 22.53 -0.68 13.15
N ASN A 87 21.24 -0.36 12.98
CA ASN A 87 20.66 0.93 13.37
C ASN A 87 19.46 0.74 14.30
N THR A 88 19.59 1.24 15.53
CA THR A 88 18.55 1.17 16.57
C THR A 88 17.29 1.95 16.20
N ASP A 89 17.44 3.15 15.63
CA ASP A 89 16.30 4.00 15.26
C ASP A 89 15.42 3.31 14.22
N TYR A 90 16.04 2.74 13.19
CA TYR A 90 15.32 2.01 12.16
C TYR A 90 14.59 0.80 12.75
N ARG A 91 15.31 -0.01 13.54
CA ARG A 91 14.79 -1.24 14.14
C ARG A 91 13.61 -0.97 15.07
N ASP A 92 13.75 0.03 15.93
CA ASP A 92 12.74 0.36 16.92
C ASP A 92 11.52 1.00 16.24
N ALA A 93 11.73 1.88 15.25
CA ALA A 93 10.65 2.43 14.44
C ALA A 93 9.88 1.33 13.71
N TRP A 94 10.59 0.39 13.09
CA TRP A 94 10.00 -0.73 12.35
C TRP A 94 9.16 -1.62 13.27
N ASN A 95 9.69 -2.00 14.43
CA ASN A 95 8.97 -2.84 15.39
C ASN A 95 7.70 -2.16 15.92
N ASN A 96 7.80 -0.88 16.28
CA ASN A 96 6.67 -0.13 16.81
C ASN A 96 5.58 0.09 15.75
N SER A 97 5.98 0.50 14.54
CA SER A 97 5.03 0.75 13.46
C SER A 97 4.37 -0.53 12.95
N PHE A 98 5.10 -1.66 12.92
CA PHE A 98 4.57 -2.97 12.58
C PHE A 98 3.38 -3.32 13.48
N TRP A 99 3.55 -3.29 14.81
CA TRP A 99 2.48 -3.66 15.73
C TRP A 99 1.31 -2.69 15.72
N TYR A 100 1.60 -1.39 15.60
CA TYR A 100 0.57 -0.37 15.49
C TYR A 100 -0.32 -0.60 14.26
N CYS A 101 0.28 -0.68 13.08
CA CYS A 101 -0.45 -0.81 11.82
C CYS A 101 -1.09 -2.19 11.66
N TYR A 102 -0.45 -3.26 12.16
CA TYR A 102 -1.05 -4.59 12.24
C TYR A 102 -2.35 -4.56 13.04
N ARG A 103 -2.32 -4.00 14.26
CA ARG A 103 -3.50 -3.95 15.13
C ARG A 103 -4.58 -3.04 14.55
N ASN A 104 -4.20 -1.89 13.98
CA ASN A 104 -5.14 -0.98 13.34
C ASN A 104 -5.88 -1.68 12.19
N MET A 105 -5.16 -2.36 11.30
CA MET A 105 -5.75 -3.14 10.21
C MET A 105 -6.58 -4.32 10.69
N TYR A 106 -6.10 -5.03 11.72
CA TYR A 106 -6.81 -6.16 12.30
C TYR A 106 -8.16 -5.74 12.86
N VAL A 107 -8.23 -4.64 13.60
CA VAL A 107 -9.48 -4.09 14.16
C VAL A 107 -10.39 -3.61 13.03
N ARG A 108 -9.85 -2.86 12.06
CA ARG A 108 -10.64 -2.35 10.92
C ARG A 108 -11.24 -3.47 10.08
N HIS A 109 -10.50 -4.55 9.83
CA HIS A 109 -10.97 -5.67 9.01
C HIS A 109 -11.74 -6.74 9.79
N LYS A 110 -11.68 -6.74 11.14
CA LYS A 110 -12.64 -7.49 11.97
C LYS A 110 -14.01 -6.83 12.05
N SER A 111 -14.16 -5.57 11.62
CA SER A 111 -15.50 -5.04 11.35
C SER A 111 -16.10 -5.86 10.19
N SER A 112 -17.27 -6.47 10.45
CA SER A 112 -17.94 -7.47 9.60
C SER A 112 -18.23 -7.04 8.16
N ILE A 113 -17.93 -5.80 7.80
CA ILE A 113 -18.25 -5.16 6.51
C ILE A 113 -17.49 -5.82 5.35
N TYR A 114 -16.26 -6.31 5.57
CA TYR A 114 -15.47 -6.98 4.52
C TYR A 114 -15.39 -8.50 4.68
N GLY A 115 -15.78 -9.03 5.85
CA GLY A 115 -15.98 -10.47 6.03
C GLY A 115 -17.12 -11.01 5.16
N SER A 116 -18.08 -10.17 4.79
CA SER A 116 -19.21 -10.52 3.92
C SER A 116 -18.90 -10.46 2.41
N VAL A 117 -17.88 -9.72 1.97
CA VAL A 117 -17.53 -9.60 0.54
C VAL A 117 -16.65 -10.78 0.07
N PHE A 118 -15.88 -11.38 0.97
CA PHE A 118 -15.01 -12.53 0.68
C PHE A 118 -15.26 -13.74 1.59
N GLY A 119 -16.30 -13.69 2.42
CA GLY A 119 -16.84 -14.85 3.12
C GLY A 119 -17.54 -15.75 2.11
N GLY A 120 -16.76 -16.40 1.24
CA GLY A 120 -17.24 -17.46 0.39
C GLY A 120 -18.05 -18.45 1.22
N TYR A 121 -19.19 -18.85 0.66
CA TYR A 121 -20.08 -19.96 1.06
C TYR A 121 -19.67 -20.66 2.36
N ARG A 122 -20.43 -20.42 3.43
CA ARG A 122 -20.57 -21.37 4.52
C ARG A 122 -21.70 -22.34 4.21
#